data_AF-A0A9E3FEW8-F1
#
_entry.id   AF-A0A9E3FEW8-F1
#
_cell.length_a   1.000
_cell.length_b   1.000
_cell.length_c   1.000
_cell.angle_alpha   90.00
_cell.angle_beta   90.00
_cell.angle_gamma   90.00
#
_symmetry.space_group_name_H-M   'P 1'
#
loop_
_entity.id
_entity.type
_entity.pdbx_description
1 polymer ?
#
loop_
_entity_poly.entity_id
_entity_poly.type
_entity_poly.pdbx_seq_one_letter_code
_entity_poly.pdbx_strand_id
1 'polypeptide(L)'
;MAKGNPGADSSSPVTDQLISTATQQFGQAPTYWGRYFTSPTTGGEVEYRHGTESPILASHNIRLLPVARQTTHVNGSESQGVSDAEANVSDFLDTFGQAYLAAQGGQFLLFLDVEGNPSAGSPSLSLEYYLGWAKTLVSYSQSQTDNAVTILPCVYGTHFDTQTWENVSAANAQGATCNGAWIARYYYSGCDQPDWDDSIIIPAVTMPCEVLLWQYQENCCGGTIDCNQTNPGVDTQTLLMNKLLLPPSGS
;
A
#
# COMPACT_ATOMS: atom_id res chain seq x y z
N MET A 1 9.97 -18.25 -15.65
CA MET A 1 9.50 -17.04 -14.98
C MET A 1 7.99 -17.13 -14.87
N ALA A 2 7.38 -16.51 -13.86
CA ALA A 2 5.96 -16.65 -13.55
C ALA A 2 5.33 -15.26 -13.34
N LYS A 3 4.03 -15.14 -13.54
CA LYS A 3 3.26 -13.93 -13.29
C LYS A 3 2.60 -14.01 -11.92
N GLY A 4 2.56 -12.88 -11.23
CA GLY A 4 1.76 -12.71 -10.01
C GLY A 4 0.27 -12.63 -10.28
N ASN A 5 -0.52 -12.59 -9.20
CA ASN A 5 -1.91 -12.19 -9.31
C ASN A 5 -1.97 -10.68 -9.60
N PRO A 6 -2.84 -10.24 -10.53
CA PRO A 6 -2.95 -8.84 -10.87
C PRO A 6 -3.66 -8.07 -9.77
N GLY A 7 -3.29 -6.80 -9.66
CA GLY A 7 -4.03 -5.79 -8.94
C GLY A 7 -3.91 -4.46 -9.65
N ALA A 8 -4.70 -3.50 -9.20
CA ALA A 8 -4.66 -2.14 -9.71
C ALA A 8 -4.53 -1.16 -8.56
N ASP A 9 -4.13 0.06 -8.85
CA ASP A 9 -4.38 1.20 -7.98
C ASP A 9 -4.85 2.37 -8.84
N SER A 10 -5.52 3.33 -8.21
CA SER A 10 -6.08 4.47 -8.94
C SER A 10 -6.21 5.69 -8.06
N SER A 11 -5.98 6.86 -8.65
CA SER A 11 -6.32 8.14 -8.02
C SER A 11 -7.83 8.40 -8.01
N SER A 12 -8.58 7.86 -8.97
CA SER A 12 -10.04 7.99 -9.00
C SER A 12 -10.74 6.92 -8.15
N PRO A 13 -11.96 7.20 -7.63
CA PRO A 13 -12.76 6.19 -6.94
C PRO A 13 -13.03 4.94 -7.78
N VAL A 14 -13.02 3.77 -7.13
CA VAL A 14 -13.31 2.50 -7.79
C VAL A 14 -14.79 2.43 -8.20
N THR A 15 -15.04 2.03 -9.44
CA THR A 15 -16.37 1.79 -10.00
C THR A 15 -16.42 0.44 -10.71
N ASP A 16 -17.62 -0.11 -10.93
CA ASP A 16 -17.79 -1.33 -11.74
C ASP A 16 -17.16 -1.20 -13.12
N GLN A 17 -17.29 -0.03 -13.75
CA GLN A 17 -16.69 0.23 -15.05
C GLN A 17 -15.15 0.19 -14.97
N LEU A 18 -14.57 0.76 -13.92
CA LEU A 18 -13.11 0.75 -13.72
C LEU A 18 -12.60 -0.69 -13.49
N ILE A 19 -13.31 -1.49 -12.69
CA ILE A 19 -13.00 -2.91 -12.48
C ILE A 19 -13.12 -3.70 -13.77
N SER A 20 -14.16 -3.45 -14.58
CA SER A 20 -14.33 -4.10 -15.88
C SER A 20 -13.19 -3.75 -16.84
N THR A 21 -12.77 -2.49 -16.86
CA THR A 21 -11.63 -2.02 -17.68
C THR A 21 -10.33 -2.70 -17.23
N ALA A 22 -10.06 -2.75 -15.93
CA ALA A 22 -8.89 -3.45 -15.38
C ALA A 22 -8.93 -4.95 -15.69
N THR A 23 -10.10 -5.58 -15.56
CA THR A 23 -10.31 -7.01 -15.87
C THR A 23 -10.01 -7.30 -17.34
N GLN A 24 -10.42 -6.42 -18.26
CA GLN A 24 -10.09 -6.54 -19.68
C GLN A 24 -8.59 -6.38 -19.92
N GLN A 25 -7.93 -5.43 -19.26
CA GLN A 25 -6.49 -5.20 -19.38
C GLN A 25 -5.67 -6.40 -18.87
N PHE A 26 -6.05 -6.99 -17.74
CA PHE A 26 -5.32 -8.12 -17.15
C PHE A 26 -5.71 -9.48 -17.74
N GLY A 27 -6.84 -9.57 -18.45
CA GLY A 27 -7.44 -10.83 -18.89
C GLY A 27 -8.08 -11.65 -17.76
N GLN A 28 -8.09 -11.11 -16.53
CA GLN A 28 -8.72 -11.69 -15.34
C GLN A 28 -9.00 -10.59 -14.31
N ALA A 29 -9.90 -10.84 -13.35
CA ALA A 29 -10.25 -9.85 -12.35
C ALA A 29 -9.04 -9.53 -11.45
N PRO A 30 -8.81 -8.25 -11.09
CA PRO A 30 -7.80 -7.89 -10.10
C PRO A 30 -8.17 -8.47 -8.73
N THR A 31 -7.16 -8.85 -7.97
CA THR A 31 -7.36 -9.49 -6.64
C THR A 31 -7.28 -8.50 -5.49
N TYR A 32 -6.66 -7.33 -5.73
CA TYR A 32 -6.57 -6.22 -4.80
C TYR A 32 -6.62 -4.88 -5.55
N TRP A 33 -6.98 -3.82 -4.81
CA TRP A 33 -7.01 -2.45 -5.33
C TRP A 33 -6.38 -1.44 -4.37
N GLY A 34 -5.35 -0.72 -4.82
CA GLY A 34 -4.68 0.35 -4.09
C GLY A 34 -5.53 1.62 -4.00
N ARG A 35 -5.82 2.10 -2.78
CA ARG A 35 -6.56 3.35 -2.54
C ARG A 35 -5.98 4.13 -1.36
N TYR A 36 -6.08 5.45 -1.45
CA TYR A 36 -5.33 6.38 -0.60
C TYR A 36 -6.14 6.83 0.61
N PHE A 37 -5.49 6.81 1.76
CA PHE A 37 -5.90 7.43 3.02
C PHE A 37 -5.03 8.69 3.18
N THR A 38 -5.60 9.84 2.85
CA THR A 38 -4.87 11.11 2.77
C THR A 38 -4.92 11.91 4.06
N SER A 39 -6.05 11.86 4.79
CA SER A 39 -6.23 12.46 6.12
C SER A 39 -7.68 12.26 6.59
N PRO A 40 -7.92 12.02 7.90
CA PRO A 40 -9.27 11.98 8.46
C PRO A 40 -9.98 13.35 8.43
N THR A 41 -9.27 14.44 8.13
CA THR A 41 -9.82 15.83 8.20
C THR A 41 -9.91 16.54 6.86
N THR A 42 -9.21 16.05 5.83
CA THR A 42 -9.17 16.68 4.52
C THR A 42 -9.31 15.59 3.47
N GLY A 43 -10.55 15.31 3.09
CA GLY A 43 -10.82 14.44 1.95
C GLY A 43 -10.15 15.01 0.69
N GLY A 44 -9.04 14.40 0.28
CA GLY A 44 -8.36 14.74 -0.96
C GLY A 44 -9.11 14.23 -2.19
N GLU A 45 -8.73 14.71 -3.38
CA GLU A 45 -9.33 14.24 -4.64
C GLU A 45 -9.15 12.72 -4.84
N VAL A 46 -8.09 12.15 -4.27
CA VAL A 46 -7.72 10.73 -4.40
C VAL A 46 -8.17 9.85 -3.22
N GLU A 47 -8.79 10.45 -2.21
CA GLU A 47 -9.21 9.79 -0.96
C GLU A 47 -10.09 8.57 -1.21
N TYR A 48 -9.94 7.53 -0.38
CA TYR A 48 -10.78 6.35 -0.40
C TYR A 48 -12.20 6.70 0.12
N ARG A 49 -13.17 6.67 -0.80
CA ARG A 49 -14.57 6.98 -0.49
C ARG A 49 -15.29 5.72 -0.03
N HIS A 50 -15.02 5.29 1.20
CA HIS A 50 -15.47 4.00 1.73
C HIS A 50 -16.98 3.75 1.56
N GLY A 51 -17.83 4.77 1.69
CA GLY A 51 -19.28 4.63 1.52
C GLY A 51 -19.72 4.26 0.10
N THR A 52 -18.93 4.59 -0.92
CA THR A 52 -19.23 4.28 -2.33
C THR A 52 -18.35 3.17 -2.90
N GLU A 53 -17.11 3.07 -2.45
CA GLU A 53 -16.13 2.12 -2.99
C GLU A 53 -16.20 0.75 -2.30
N SER A 54 -16.51 0.68 -0.99
CA SER A 54 -16.54 -0.60 -0.25
C SER A 54 -17.53 -1.61 -0.82
N PRO A 55 -18.80 -1.25 -1.12
CA PRO A 55 -19.76 -2.19 -1.69
C PRO A 55 -19.33 -2.72 -3.05
N ILE A 56 -18.68 -1.88 -3.85
CA ILE A 56 -18.19 -2.23 -5.19
C ILE A 56 -17.00 -3.21 -5.06
N LEU A 57 -16.00 -2.88 -4.26
CA LEU A 57 -14.86 -3.78 -4.04
C LEU A 57 -15.32 -5.13 -3.45
N ALA A 58 -16.24 -5.10 -2.48
CA ALA A 58 -16.79 -6.29 -1.85
C ALA A 58 -17.55 -7.19 -2.83
N SER A 59 -18.39 -6.63 -3.71
CA SER A 59 -19.19 -7.39 -4.66
C SER A 59 -18.35 -8.11 -5.73
N HIS A 60 -17.14 -7.59 -5.99
CA HIS A 60 -16.15 -8.20 -6.89
C HIS A 60 -15.10 -9.05 -6.15
N ASN A 61 -15.21 -9.20 -4.82
CA ASN A 61 -14.25 -9.91 -3.97
C ASN A 61 -12.81 -9.37 -4.12
N ILE A 62 -12.68 -8.05 -4.28
CA ILE A 62 -11.40 -7.34 -4.41
C ILE A 62 -11.01 -6.80 -3.04
N ARG A 63 -9.80 -7.14 -2.60
CA ARG A 63 -9.28 -6.65 -1.32
C ARG A 63 -8.72 -5.23 -1.46
N LEU A 64 -8.94 -4.41 -0.44
CA LEU A 64 -8.37 -3.08 -0.34
C LEU A 64 -6.88 -3.17 0.03
N LEU A 65 -6.03 -2.54 -0.78
CA LEU A 65 -4.63 -2.26 -0.48
C LEU A 65 -4.53 -0.80 0.00
N PRO A 66 -4.51 -0.54 1.30
CA PRO A 66 -4.56 0.83 1.80
C PRO A 66 -3.18 1.51 1.68
N VAL A 67 -3.20 2.75 1.21
CA VAL A 67 -2.01 3.58 0.98
C VAL A 67 -2.06 4.82 1.85
N ALA A 68 -1.12 4.97 2.78
CA ALA A 68 -0.94 6.17 3.58
C ALA A 68 -0.25 7.24 2.72
N ARG A 69 -1.02 8.21 2.23
CA ARG A 69 -0.51 9.26 1.35
C ARG A 69 0.10 10.41 2.14
N GLN A 70 1.34 10.23 2.60
CA GLN A 70 2.11 11.23 3.34
C GLN A 70 3.32 11.73 2.55
N THR A 71 3.28 11.64 1.22
CA THR A 71 4.41 11.81 0.30
C THR A 71 5.22 13.08 0.54
N THR A 72 4.59 14.19 0.92
CA THR A 72 5.28 15.48 1.19
C THR A 72 5.90 15.58 2.58
N HIS A 73 5.60 14.65 3.49
CA HIS A 73 6.08 14.61 4.86
C HIS A 73 7.15 13.55 5.12
N VAL A 74 7.33 12.59 4.20
CA VAL A 74 8.17 11.41 4.43
C VAL A 74 9.65 11.71 4.75
N ASN A 75 10.14 12.91 4.45
CA ASN A 75 11.47 13.37 4.84
C ASN A 75 11.51 14.16 6.15
N GLY A 76 10.41 14.15 6.90
CA GLY A 76 10.21 14.93 8.12
C GLY A 76 10.94 14.35 9.33
N SER A 77 10.54 14.83 10.51
CA SER A 77 11.06 14.37 11.79
C SER A 77 10.32 13.12 12.30
N GLU A 78 10.89 12.48 13.32
CA GLU A 78 10.22 11.41 14.08
C GLU A 78 8.85 11.85 14.62
N SER A 79 8.76 13.06 15.18
CA SER A 79 7.48 13.59 15.70
C SER A 79 6.42 13.77 14.62
N GLN A 80 6.82 14.12 13.38
CA GLN A 80 5.90 14.20 12.25
C GLN A 80 5.41 12.79 11.87
N GLY A 81 6.33 11.82 11.81
CA GLY A 81 5.97 10.42 11.56
C GLY A 81 4.99 9.85 12.58
N VAL A 82 5.18 10.16 13.88
CA VAL A 82 4.24 9.82 14.95
C VAL A 82 2.85 10.40 14.66
N SER A 83 2.76 11.72 14.43
CA SER A 83 1.48 12.40 14.17
C SER A 83 0.76 11.83 12.95
N ASP A 84 1.48 11.57 11.87
CA ASP A 84 0.90 11.05 10.63
C ASP A 84 0.41 9.60 10.81
N ALA A 85 1.14 8.78 11.57
CA ALA A 85 0.73 7.41 11.89
C ALA A 85 -0.54 7.39 12.77
N GLU A 86 -0.64 8.23 13.80
CA GLU A 86 -1.85 8.34 14.61
C GLU A 86 -3.07 8.74 13.77
N ALA A 87 -2.89 9.70 12.85
CA ALA A 87 -3.93 10.12 11.92
C ALA A 87 -4.34 8.98 10.98
N ASN A 88 -3.38 8.26 10.41
CA ASN A 88 -3.67 7.13 9.53
C ASN A 88 -4.39 5.97 10.24
N VAL A 89 -3.98 5.64 11.47
CA VAL A 89 -4.66 4.61 12.27
C VAL A 89 -6.08 5.04 12.59
N SER A 90 -6.27 6.28 13.05
CA SER A 90 -7.60 6.81 13.40
C SER A 90 -8.54 6.76 12.20
N ASP A 91 -8.08 7.22 11.04
CA ASP A 91 -8.85 7.19 9.79
C ASP A 91 -9.25 5.77 9.37
N PHE A 92 -8.31 4.82 9.46
CA PHE A 92 -8.57 3.42 9.15
C PHE A 92 -9.58 2.78 10.13
N LEU A 93 -9.45 3.06 11.43
CA LEU A 93 -10.37 2.56 12.46
C LEU A 93 -11.76 3.20 12.34
N ASP A 94 -11.85 4.50 12.07
CA ASP A 94 -13.10 5.23 11.87
C ASP A 94 -13.83 4.74 10.61
N THR A 95 -13.07 4.43 9.56
CA THR A 95 -13.61 3.95 8.28
C THR A 95 -14.27 2.58 8.40
N PHE A 96 -13.67 1.63 9.12
CA PHE A 96 -14.12 0.23 9.12
C PHE A 96 -14.71 -0.25 10.46
N GLY A 97 -14.34 0.37 11.57
CA GLY A 97 -14.71 -0.04 12.91
C GLY A 97 -13.91 -1.25 13.42
N GLN A 98 -13.52 -1.17 14.69
CA GLN A 98 -12.72 -2.21 15.37
C GLN A 98 -13.35 -3.61 15.28
N ALA A 99 -14.66 -3.74 15.51
CA ALA A 99 -15.32 -5.05 15.53
C ALA A 99 -15.23 -5.76 14.16
N TYR A 100 -15.38 -5.00 13.06
CA TYR A 100 -15.26 -5.54 11.71
C TYR A 100 -13.83 -5.97 11.41
N LEU A 101 -12.85 -5.11 11.73
CA LEU A 101 -11.43 -5.39 11.54
C LEU A 101 -10.97 -6.62 12.35
N ALA A 102 -11.41 -6.75 13.60
CA ALA A 102 -11.11 -7.92 14.42
C ALA A 102 -11.69 -9.21 13.82
N ALA A 103 -12.93 -9.17 13.30
CA ALA A 103 -13.55 -10.32 12.63
C ALA A 103 -12.87 -10.71 11.31
N GLN A 104 -12.18 -9.76 10.66
CA GLN A 104 -11.40 -9.97 9.44
C GLN A 104 -9.96 -10.44 9.72
N GLY A 105 -9.59 -10.70 10.98
CA GLY A 105 -8.30 -11.28 11.37
C GLY A 105 -7.41 -10.35 12.21
N GLY A 106 -7.79 -9.08 12.38
CA GLY A 106 -7.13 -8.15 13.32
C GLY A 106 -5.73 -7.70 12.92
N GLN A 107 -5.19 -8.10 11.77
CA GLN A 107 -3.89 -7.64 11.28
C GLN A 107 -4.01 -7.12 9.85
N PHE A 108 -3.64 -5.86 9.63
CA PHE A 108 -3.80 -5.20 8.33
C PHE A 108 -2.52 -4.49 7.91
N LEU A 109 -2.16 -4.59 6.62
CA LEU A 109 -1.02 -3.83 6.08
C LEU A 109 -1.46 -2.40 5.74
N LEU A 110 -0.55 -1.44 5.88
CA LEU A 110 -0.69 -0.08 5.36
C LEU A 110 0.61 0.36 4.69
N PHE A 111 0.53 0.75 3.42
CA PHE A 111 1.69 1.10 2.61
C PHE A 111 1.93 2.61 2.67
N LEU A 112 3.07 3.03 3.22
CA LEU A 112 3.50 4.43 3.16
C LEU A 112 3.89 4.78 1.72
N ASP A 113 3.29 5.84 1.19
CA ASP A 113 3.57 6.34 -0.16
C ASP A 113 4.86 7.17 -0.20
N VAL A 114 5.94 6.58 -0.74
CA VAL A 114 7.25 7.23 -0.91
C VAL A 114 7.62 7.31 -2.39
N GLU A 115 7.17 8.35 -3.08
CA GLU A 115 7.47 8.55 -4.50
C GLU A 115 8.95 8.88 -4.78
N GLY A 116 9.67 9.48 -3.82
CA GLY A 116 11.15 9.56 -3.79
C GLY A 116 11.87 10.08 -5.05
N ASN A 117 13.19 9.88 -5.11
CA ASN A 117 13.96 10.10 -6.33
C ASN A 117 13.61 9.03 -7.40
N PRO A 118 13.41 9.38 -8.69
CA PRO A 118 13.57 10.70 -9.34
C PRO A 118 12.31 11.55 -9.47
N SER A 119 11.26 11.25 -8.73
CA SER A 119 9.99 11.98 -8.76
C SER A 119 10.19 13.41 -8.28
N ALA A 120 10.00 14.38 -9.17
CA ALA A 120 10.26 15.78 -8.88
C ALA A 120 9.28 16.30 -7.82
N GLY A 121 9.82 16.88 -6.74
CA GLY A 121 9.01 17.41 -5.63
C GLY A 121 8.65 16.39 -4.56
N SER A 122 9.00 15.12 -4.75
CA SER A 122 8.78 14.04 -3.77
C SER A 122 10.11 13.64 -3.13
N PRO A 123 10.30 13.86 -1.82
CA PRO A 123 11.57 13.57 -1.18
C PRO A 123 11.72 12.08 -0.87
N SER A 124 12.97 11.61 -0.76
CA SER A 124 13.26 10.29 -0.19
C SER A 124 12.84 10.23 1.28
N LEU A 125 12.49 9.03 1.75
CA LEU A 125 12.10 8.76 3.13
C LEU A 125 13.25 9.08 4.10
N SER A 126 12.99 9.80 5.19
CA SER A 126 13.96 9.96 6.28
C SER A 126 13.89 8.78 7.26
N LEU A 127 15.03 8.47 7.86
CA LEU A 127 15.15 7.45 8.89
C LEU A 127 14.28 7.80 10.11
N GLU A 128 14.37 9.04 10.58
CA GLU A 128 13.64 9.52 11.76
C GLU A 128 12.13 9.46 11.55
N TYR A 129 11.64 9.92 10.40
CA TYR A 129 10.21 9.87 10.08
C TYR A 129 9.71 8.43 10.08
N TYR A 130 10.38 7.51 9.38
CA TYR A 130 9.93 6.13 9.31
C TYR A 130 9.98 5.43 10.67
N LEU A 131 10.97 5.73 11.52
CA LEU A 131 11.02 5.23 12.89
C LEU A 131 9.78 5.64 13.70
N GLY A 132 9.43 6.92 13.65
CA GLY A 132 8.26 7.46 14.34
C GLY A 132 6.95 6.89 13.78
N TRP A 133 6.84 6.84 12.45
CA TRP A 133 5.64 6.35 11.77
C TRP A 133 5.42 4.86 11.99
N ALA A 134 6.40 4.01 11.66
CA ALA A 134 6.24 2.56 11.70
C ALA A 134 6.02 2.02 13.12
N LYS A 135 6.72 2.56 14.13
CA LYS A 135 6.53 2.15 15.54
C LYS A 135 5.17 2.58 16.07
N THR A 136 4.76 3.82 15.78
CA THR A 136 3.48 4.37 16.22
C THR A 136 2.31 3.68 15.55
N LEU A 137 2.41 3.33 14.27
CA LEU A 137 1.34 2.62 13.57
C LEU A 137 0.93 1.33 14.30
N VAL A 138 1.93 0.56 14.75
CA VAL A 138 1.73 -0.69 15.50
C VAL A 138 1.22 -0.40 16.90
N SER A 139 1.93 0.43 17.68
CA SER A 139 1.61 0.63 19.10
C SER A 139 0.29 1.38 19.30
N TYR A 140 0.01 2.38 18.47
CA TYR A 140 -1.20 3.18 18.53
C TYR A 140 -2.42 2.35 18.15
N SER A 141 -2.39 1.60 17.03
CA SER A 141 -3.52 0.73 16.64
C SER A 141 -3.87 -0.32 17.70
N GLN A 142 -2.85 -0.91 18.34
CA GLN A 142 -3.05 -1.83 19.46
C GLN A 142 -3.67 -1.11 20.68
N SER A 143 -3.16 0.07 21.04
CA SER A 143 -3.67 0.84 22.17
C SER A 143 -5.12 1.32 21.99
N GLN A 144 -5.50 1.72 20.77
CA GLN A 144 -6.85 2.21 20.48
C GLN A 144 -7.89 1.08 20.46
N THR A 145 -7.45 -0.17 20.39
CA THR A 145 -8.33 -1.33 20.17
C THR A 145 -8.18 -2.42 21.22
N ASP A 146 -7.52 -2.15 22.35
CA ASP A 146 -7.19 -3.14 23.38
C ASP A 146 -6.51 -4.40 22.80
N ASN A 147 -5.61 -4.21 21.83
CA ASN A 147 -4.91 -5.24 21.05
C ASN A 147 -5.79 -6.07 20.09
N ALA A 148 -7.03 -5.66 19.82
CA ALA A 148 -7.89 -6.37 18.86
C ALA A 148 -7.46 -6.17 17.41
N VAL A 149 -6.80 -5.05 17.10
CA VAL A 149 -6.32 -4.70 15.76
C VAL A 149 -4.86 -4.25 15.82
N THR A 150 -4.06 -4.68 14.85
CA THR A 150 -2.70 -4.20 14.60
C THR A 150 -2.57 -3.78 13.14
N ILE A 151 -2.18 -2.53 12.90
CA ILE A 151 -1.83 -2.04 11.56
C ILE A 151 -0.31 -2.14 11.40
N LEU A 152 0.10 -2.79 10.31
CA LEU A 152 1.46 -3.23 10.04
C LEU A 152 2.10 -2.34 8.96
N PRO A 153 3.28 -1.75 9.23
CA PRO A 153 3.92 -0.82 8.32
C PRO A 153 4.50 -1.52 7.08
N CYS A 154 4.14 -1.02 5.91
CA CYS A 154 4.71 -1.36 4.62
C CYS A 154 5.18 -0.10 3.89
N VAL A 155 5.98 -0.25 2.84
CA VAL A 155 6.49 0.88 2.05
C VAL A 155 6.19 0.64 0.57
N TYR A 156 5.53 1.61 -0.04
CA TYR A 156 5.56 1.79 -1.49
C TYR A 156 6.72 2.73 -1.84
N GLY A 157 7.52 2.36 -2.83
CA GLY A 157 8.59 3.25 -3.28
C GLY A 157 9.24 2.84 -4.59
N THR A 158 9.96 3.77 -5.21
CA THR A 158 10.63 3.50 -6.48
C THR A 158 11.81 2.55 -6.28
N HIS A 159 12.07 1.69 -7.25
CA HIS A 159 13.27 0.84 -7.25
C HIS A 159 14.57 1.65 -7.09
N PHE A 160 14.63 2.87 -7.64
CA PHE A 160 15.87 3.65 -7.76
C PHE A 160 16.19 4.51 -6.54
N ASP A 161 15.26 4.66 -5.60
CA ASP A 161 15.47 5.45 -4.41
C ASP A 161 16.24 4.67 -3.34
N THR A 162 17.54 4.49 -3.58
CA THR A 162 18.46 3.81 -2.66
C THR A 162 18.39 4.40 -1.24
N GLN A 163 18.26 5.72 -1.12
CA GLN A 163 18.22 6.37 0.19
C GLN A 163 16.99 5.95 1.00
N THR A 164 15.82 5.89 0.36
CA THR A 164 14.60 5.38 1.00
C THR A 164 14.83 3.97 1.53
N TRP A 165 15.30 3.04 0.71
CA TRP A 165 15.44 1.65 1.11
C TRP A 165 16.55 1.43 2.16
N GLU A 166 17.66 2.16 2.09
CA GLU A 166 18.68 2.17 3.15
C GLU A 166 18.12 2.66 4.48
N ASN A 167 17.28 3.70 4.47
CA ASN A 167 16.64 4.23 5.67
C ASN A 167 15.60 3.25 6.26
N VAL A 168 14.84 2.52 5.43
CA VAL A 168 13.95 1.45 5.92
C VAL A 168 14.77 0.35 6.62
N SER A 169 15.89 -0.07 6.03
CA SER A 169 16.79 -1.07 6.64
C SER A 169 17.42 -0.58 7.94
N ALA A 170 17.88 0.67 7.98
CA ALA A 170 18.45 1.28 9.18
C ALA A 170 17.40 1.42 10.30
N ALA A 171 16.16 1.78 9.96
CA ALA A 171 15.07 1.84 10.92
C ALA A 171 14.73 0.45 11.46
N ASN A 172 14.77 -0.58 10.61
CA ASN A 172 14.54 -1.96 11.02
C ASN A 172 15.58 -2.46 12.03
N ALA A 173 16.86 -2.13 11.80
CA ALA A 173 17.92 -2.38 12.76
C ALA A 173 17.70 -1.64 14.11
N GLN A 174 16.91 -0.56 14.12
CA GLN A 174 16.50 0.20 15.31
C GLN A 174 15.11 -0.19 15.85
N GLY A 175 14.56 -1.32 15.40
CA GLY A 175 13.33 -1.92 15.93
C GLY A 175 12.03 -1.41 15.32
N ALA A 176 12.07 -0.59 14.25
CA ALA A 176 10.87 -0.40 13.42
C ALA A 176 10.61 -1.66 12.60
N THR A 177 9.36 -2.01 12.33
CA THR A 177 9.06 -3.15 11.45
C THR A 177 8.89 -2.67 10.01
N CYS A 178 9.23 -3.53 9.04
CA CYS A 178 8.71 -3.46 7.69
C CYS A 178 8.06 -4.81 7.40
N ASN A 179 6.78 -4.82 7.02
CA ASN A 179 6.00 -6.03 6.78
C ASN A 179 5.85 -6.35 5.29
N GLY A 180 6.35 -5.49 4.41
CA GLY A 180 6.37 -5.71 2.98
C GLY A 180 6.73 -4.46 2.19
N ALA A 181 7.33 -4.67 1.02
CA ALA A 181 7.62 -3.62 0.05
C ALA A 181 6.73 -3.75 -1.20
N TRP A 182 6.28 -2.60 -1.71
CA TRP A 182 5.63 -2.45 -3.01
C TRP A 182 6.51 -1.58 -3.88
N ILE A 183 7.10 -2.17 -4.92
CA ILE A 183 8.09 -1.47 -5.73
C ILE A 183 7.46 -0.84 -6.97
N ALA A 184 7.71 0.44 -7.19
CA ALA A 184 7.43 1.10 -8.46
C ALA A 184 8.64 0.93 -9.41
N ARG A 185 8.43 0.22 -10.53
CA ARG A 185 9.47 0.06 -11.55
C ARG A 185 8.87 -0.19 -12.94
N TYR A 186 8.86 0.84 -13.77
CA TYR A 186 8.34 0.77 -15.14
C TYR A 186 9.44 0.38 -16.12
N TYR A 187 9.77 -0.91 -16.16
CA TYR A 187 10.86 -1.41 -17.00
C TYR A 187 10.44 -1.68 -18.46
N TYR A 188 9.23 -2.22 -18.63
CA TYR A 188 8.68 -2.59 -19.94
C TYR A 188 7.80 -1.47 -20.48
N SER A 189 7.60 -1.45 -21.80
CA SER A 189 6.62 -0.56 -22.42
C SER A 189 5.24 -1.22 -22.52
N GLY A 190 4.20 -0.43 -22.30
CA GLY A 190 2.81 -0.90 -22.37
C GLY A 190 2.31 -1.49 -21.06
N CYS A 191 1.02 -1.83 -21.05
CA CYS A 191 0.28 -2.22 -19.85
C CYS A 191 0.12 -3.73 -19.67
N ASP A 192 0.71 -4.51 -20.57
CA ASP A 192 0.66 -5.96 -20.50
C ASP A 192 1.46 -6.45 -19.31
N GLN A 193 0.88 -7.35 -18.52
CA GLN A 193 1.55 -7.89 -17.33
C GLN A 193 2.80 -8.68 -17.74
N PRO A 194 4.01 -8.24 -17.35
CA PRO A 194 5.24 -8.96 -17.64
C PRO A 194 5.43 -10.13 -16.66
N ASP A 195 6.32 -11.05 -17.00
CA ASP A 195 6.80 -12.05 -16.05
C ASP A 195 7.56 -11.36 -14.91
N TRP A 196 7.47 -11.92 -13.70
CA TRP A 196 8.24 -11.46 -12.55
C TRP A 196 9.74 -11.75 -12.73
N ASP A 197 10.57 -10.74 -12.47
CA ASP A 197 12.04 -10.82 -12.52
C ASP A 197 12.66 -10.03 -11.37
N ASP A 198 13.20 -10.75 -10.38
CA ASP A 198 13.86 -10.16 -9.21
C ASP A 198 15.01 -9.23 -9.58
N SER A 199 15.71 -9.48 -10.68
CA SER A 199 16.85 -8.65 -11.13
C SER A 199 16.43 -7.27 -11.64
N ILE A 200 15.14 -7.11 -11.96
CA ILE A 200 14.54 -5.85 -12.41
C ILE A 200 13.83 -5.13 -11.25
N ILE A 201 13.19 -5.90 -10.36
CA ILE A 201 12.22 -5.38 -9.38
C ILE A 201 12.88 -5.11 -8.03
N ILE A 202 13.82 -5.95 -7.58
CA ILE A 202 14.37 -5.82 -6.23
C ILE A 202 15.40 -4.69 -6.22
N PRO A 203 15.25 -3.67 -5.35
CA PRO A 203 16.25 -2.63 -5.17
C PRO A 203 17.62 -3.22 -4.85
N ALA A 204 18.69 -2.61 -5.34
CA ALA A 204 20.08 -3.06 -5.13
C ALA A 204 20.62 -2.77 -3.72
N VAL A 205 19.79 -2.97 -2.69
CA VAL A 205 20.13 -2.86 -1.26
C VAL A 205 19.64 -4.09 -0.51
N THR A 206 20.16 -4.33 0.68
CA THR A 206 19.59 -5.36 1.56
C THR A 206 18.26 -4.88 2.10
N MET A 207 17.16 -5.46 1.63
CA MET A 207 15.81 -5.17 2.08
C MET A 207 15.54 -5.83 3.45
N PRO A 208 14.84 -5.17 4.38
CA PRO A 208 14.52 -5.74 5.70
C PRO A 208 13.21 -6.55 5.69
N CYS A 209 12.53 -6.61 4.54
CA CYS A 209 11.23 -7.21 4.35
C CYS A 209 11.10 -7.76 2.92
N GLU A 210 10.15 -8.67 2.72
CA GLU A 210 9.85 -9.24 1.41
C GLU A 210 9.27 -8.19 0.46
N VAL A 211 9.65 -8.26 -0.82
CA VAL A 211 8.96 -7.53 -1.88
C VAL A 211 7.67 -8.28 -2.20
N LEU A 212 6.53 -7.70 -1.83
CA LEU A 212 5.22 -8.34 -1.98
C LEU A 212 4.53 -7.98 -3.30
N LEU A 213 4.82 -6.79 -3.81
CA LEU A 213 4.10 -6.16 -4.91
C LEU A 213 5.05 -5.44 -5.86
N TRP A 214 4.67 -5.39 -7.13
CA TRP A 214 5.33 -4.60 -8.16
C TRP A 214 4.29 -3.78 -8.93
N GLN A 215 4.41 -2.45 -8.91
CA GLN A 215 3.76 -1.56 -9.86
C GLN A 215 4.63 -1.51 -11.12
N TYR A 216 4.22 -2.26 -12.13
CA TYR A 216 5.02 -2.47 -13.33
C TYR A 216 4.73 -1.46 -14.43
N GLN A 217 3.61 -0.76 -14.35
CA GLN A 217 3.26 0.29 -15.29
C GLN A 217 2.27 1.28 -14.67
N GLU A 218 2.49 2.57 -14.92
CA GLU A 218 1.55 3.64 -14.59
C GLU A 218 0.69 4.06 -15.79
N ASN A 219 -0.40 4.79 -15.52
CA ASN A 219 -1.24 5.48 -16.49
C ASN A 219 -1.86 4.57 -17.57
N CYS A 220 -2.19 3.34 -17.19
CA CYS A 220 -2.84 2.38 -18.06
C CYS A 220 -4.32 2.71 -18.31
N CYS A 221 -4.86 2.14 -19.37
CA CYS A 221 -6.26 2.30 -19.76
C CYS A 221 -6.69 3.77 -19.96
N GLY A 222 -5.80 4.59 -20.51
CA GLY A 222 -6.05 6.02 -20.68
C GLY A 222 -5.84 6.85 -19.41
N GLY A 223 -4.93 6.41 -18.53
CA GLY A 223 -4.59 7.13 -17.30
C GLY A 223 -5.52 6.84 -16.12
N THR A 224 -6.30 5.77 -16.17
CA THR A 224 -7.32 5.50 -15.13
C THR A 224 -6.84 4.57 -14.03
N ILE A 225 -5.87 3.70 -14.32
CA ILE A 225 -5.28 2.76 -13.37
C ILE A 225 -3.78 2.68 -13.54
N ASP A 226 -3.11 2.35 -12.45
CA ASP A 226 -1.76 1.82 -12.45
C ASP A 226 -1.83 0.30 -12.25
N CYS A 227 -0.92 -0.42 -12.93
CA CYS A 227 -0.97 -1.86 -13.05
C CYS A 227 0.04 -2.52 -12.12
N ASN A 228 -0.44 -3.48 -11.34
CA ASN A 228 0.31 -4.14 -10.30
C ASN A 228 0.27 -5.66 -10.43
N GLN A 229 1.27 -6.33 -9.87
CA GLN A 229 1.22 -7.77 -9.63
C GLN A 229 1.85 -8.15 -8.30
N THR A 230 1.37 -9.26 -7.71
CA THR A 230 1.98 -9.87 -6.53
C THR A 230 3.30 -10.57 -6.86
N ASN A 231 4.18 -10.74 -5.88
CA ASN A 231 5.38 -11.55 -6.05
C ASN A 231 5.04 -13.06 -6.08
N PRO A 232 5.23 -13.78 -7.20
CA PRO A 232 4.93 -15.22 -7.28
C PRO A 232 5.96 -16.11 -6.54
N GLY A 233 7.11 -15.54 -6.12
CA GLY A 233 8.18 -16.24 -5.41
C GLY A 233 8.01 -16.33 -3.90
N VAL A 234 6.98 -15.68 -3.32
CA VAL A 234 6.74 -15.65 -1.86
C VAL A 234 5.31 -16.07 -1.53
N ASP A 235 5.05 -16.41 -0.26
CA ASP A 235 3.70 -16.75 0.23
C ASP A 235 2.83 -15.49 0.34
N THR A 236 2.38 -14.98 -0.80
CA THR A 236 1.53 -13.78 -0.90
C THR A 236 0.17 -13.99 -0.24
N GLN A 237 -0.31 -15.23 -0.08
CA GLN A 237 -1.56 -15.47 0.65
C GLN A 237 -1.41 -15.06 2.12
N THR A 238 -0.35 -15.53 2.78
CA THR A 238 -0.10 -15.24 4.20
C THR A 238 0.51 -13.85 4.43
N LEU A 239 1.42 -13.43 3.55
CA LEU A 239 2.15 -12.19 3.70
C LEU A 239 1.34 -10.96 3.30
N LEU A 240 0.46 -11.09 2.29
CA LEU A 240 -0.32 -10.00 1.71
C LEU A 240 -1.83 -10.23 1.86
N MET A 241 -2.41 -11.20 1.13
CA MET A 241 -3.86 -11.26 0.91
C MET A 241 -4.67 -11.43 2.19
N ASN A 242 -4.21 -12.26 3.14
CA ASN A 242 -4.88 -12.43 4.43
C ASN A 242 -4.83 -11.16 5.32
N LYS A 243 -3.95 -10.21 5.00
CA LYS A 243 -3.76 -8.94 5.73
C LYS A 243 -4.24 -7.72 4.93
N LEU A 244 -4.81 -7.94 3.74
CA LEU A 244 -5.57 -6.91 3.04
C LEU A 244 -7.05 -7.03 3.43
N LEU A 245 -7.72 -5.91 3.62
CA LEU A 245 -9.11 -5.90 4.05
C LEU A 245 -10.03 -6.27 2.87
N LEU A 246 -10.96 -7.21 3.06
CA LEU A 246 -12.15 -7.25 2.20
C LEU A 246 -13.13 -6.21 2.77
N PRO A 247 -13.38 -5.08 2.08
CA PRO A 247 -14.21 -4.02 2.65
C PRO A 247 -15.68 -4.47 2.78
N PRO A 248 -16.48 -3.84 3.64
CA PRO A 248 -17.85 -4.26 3.88
C PRO A 248 -18.74 -4.03 2.64
N SER A 249 -19.68 -4.95 2.41
CA SER A 249 -20.61 -4.89 1.26
C SER A 249 -21.72 -3.82 1.39
N GLY A 250 -21.81 -3.15 2.53
CA GLY A 250 -22.80 -2.13 2.87
C GLY A 250 -22.93 -1.98 4.39
N SER A 251 -23.27 -0.76 4.83
CA SER A 251 -23.60 -0.43 6.23
C SER A 251 -25.05 -0.73 6.58
#